data_AF-A0A9W8TFV3-F1
#
_entry.id   AF-A0A9W8TFV3-F1
#
_cell.length_a   1.000
_cell.length_b   1.000
_cell.length_c   1.000
_cell.angle_alpha   90.00
_cell.angle_beta   90.00
_cell.angle_gamma   90.00
#
_symmetry.space_group_name_H-M   'P 1'
#
loop_
_entity.id
_entity.type
_entity.pdbx_description
1 polymer ?
#
loop_
_entity_poly.entity_id
_entity_poly.type
_entity_poly.pdbx_seq_one_letter_code
_entity_poly.pdbx_strand_id
1 'polypeptide(L)'
;MAIEDEDIRDREVWTLVSRHWYSKASDKAPTTGRLYHHLAILARPNALQQLFFYAKSLCVPVPFGSAKESIMTLFDPILAAGNYQHNRLSPIDVAFVKTHGILFSHKQLENFRPVVGEFLGGLDNHISRMTKDWMEAGYYIAIANCCALLSYGKDDNNVIMRAIQGQGDETQDAGMASGVDDVEPSRDFEDALILAMETHEVVFKRRDDVNVLPYTHVVMAFMFHLIRLPNAWQHIEHLFPWELLSLMLNSLLETYDTYDRIYSDEFPRESNDPPRPVPEDFALQGLVFVDHYFPSDWFANDKIDYDEKYFEMASMTNVRKERILWLGYRIAQSGKGLTYDKGTPSFGVFPQYEKEMDIISRNTHSINTSDVAGDAMNIDEYP
;
A
#
# COMPACT_ATOMS: atom_id res chain seq x y z
N MET A 1 19.27 -21.65 -1.10
CA MET A 1 18.62 -22.88 -0.58
C MET A 1 19.59 -24.02 -0.82
N ALA A 2 19.92 -24.85 0.17
CA ALA A 2 21.16 -25.67 0.17
C ALA A 2 21.17 -26.93 -0.75
N ILE A 3 20.26 -27.05 -1.71
CA ILE A 3 20.14 -28.21 -2.63
C ILE A 3 20.11 -27.69 -4.07
N GLU A 4 21.12 -26.90 -4.44
CA GLU A 4 21.04 -25.96 -5.57
C GLU A 4 21.70 -26.42 -6.88
N ASP A 5 22.45 -27.53 -6.91
CA ASP A 5 23.49 -27.65 -7.95
C ASP A 5 23.20 -28.52 -9.19
N GLU A 6 22.06 -29.24 -9.33
CA GLU A 6 21.91 -30.16 -10.48
C GLU A 6 20.61 -30.09 -11.35
N ASP A 7 19.39 -29.75 -10.84
CA ASP A 7 18.17 -29.65 -11.67
C ASP A 7 17.28 -28.42 -11.33
N ILE A 8 16.97 -27.60 -12.34
CA ILE A 8 16.07 -26.43 -12.23
C ILE A 8 14.65 -26.84 -11.84
N ARG A 9 14.17 -28.00 -12.30
CA ARG A 9 12.83 -28.50 -11.98
C ARG A 9 12.73 -28.92 -10.52
N ASP A 10 13.76 -29.56 -9.99
CA ASP A 10 13.81 -29.90 -8.56
C ASP A 10 13.80 -28.63 -7.71
N ARG A 11 14.53 -27.60 -8.13
CA ARG A 11 14.48 -26.28 -7.49
C ARG A 11 13.08 -25.68 -7.49
N GLU A 12 12.35 -25.74 -8.60
CA GLU A 12 10.97 -25.24 -8.68
C GLU A 12 10.05 -26.03 -7.75
N VAL A 13 10.13 -27.36 -7.74
CA VAL A 13 9.33 -28.22 -6.86
C VAL A 13 9.60 -27.90 -5.39
N TRP A 14 10.86 -27.83 -4.96
CA TRP A 14 11.21 -27.51 -3.57
C TRP A 14 10.84 -26.07 -3.18
N THR A 15 10.88 -25.14 -4.14
CA THR A 15 10.40 -23.77 -3.93
C THR A 15 8.90 -23.74 -3.67
N LEU A 16 8.11 -24.49 -4.46
CA LEU A 16 6.66 -24.61 -4.27
C LEU A 16 6.30 -25.27 -2.94
N VAL A 17 6.96 -26.38 -2.60
CA VAL A 17 6.77 -27.05 -1.30
C VAL A 17 7.11 -26.11 -0.14
N SER A 18 8.23 -25.39 -0.23
CA SER A 18 8.62 -24.43 0.80
C SER A 18 7.62 -23.29 0.92
N ARG A 19 7.15 -22.74 -0.21
CA ARG A 19 6.17 -21.64 -0.22
C ARG A 19 4.88 -22.06 0.45
N HIS A 20 4.35 -23.24 0.12
CA HIS A 20 3.17 -23.81 0.75
C HIS A 20 3.30 -23.90 2.28
N TRP A 21 4.42 -24.43 2.78
CA TRP A 21 4.63 -24.56 4.23
C TRP A 21 4.83 -23.23 4.94
N TYR A 22 5.59 -22.29 4.36
CA TYR A 22 5.74 -20.96 4.94
C TYR A 22 4.44 -20.18 4.94
N SER A 23 3.61 -20.31 3.90
CA SER A 23 2.28 -19.69 3.86
C SER A 23 1.33 -20.27 4.91
N LYS A 24 1.31 -21.60 5.08
CA LYS A 24 0.54 -22.23 6.17
C LYS A 24 1.03 -21.80 7.55
N ALA A 25 2.35 -21.70 7.73
CA ALA A 25 2.92 -21.22 8.97
C ALA A 25 2.53 -19.76 9.24
N SER A 26 2.53 -18.90 8.20
CA SER A 26 2.14 -17.49 8.37
C SER A 26 0.68 -17.32 8.73
N ASP A 27 -0.23 -18.20 8.30
CA ASP A 27 -1.63 -18.11 8.74
C ASP A 27 -1.79 -18.38 10.24
N LYS A 28 -0.96 -19.29 10.78
CA LYS A 28 -0.99 -19.66 12.20
C LYS A 28 -0.22 -18.68 13.08
N ALA A 29 0.73 -17.95 12.51
CA ALA A 29 1.54 -16.96 13.20
C ALA A 29 1.68 -15.67 12.36
N PRO A 30 0.57 -14.96 12.06
CA PRO A 30 0.56 -13.87 11.09
C PRO A 30 1.37 -12.65 11.52
N THR A 31 1.70 -12.54 12.80
CA THR A 31 2.51 -11.45 13.37
C THR A 31 4.02 -11.70 13.28
N THR A 32 4.45 -12.86 12.77
CA THR A 32 5.87 -13.27 12.77
C THR A 32 6.56 -12.91 11.46
N GLY A 33 7.42 -11.88 11.49
CA GLY A 33 8.11 -11.34 10.32
C GLY A 33 8.97 -12.37 9.58
N ARG A 34 9.62 -13.27 10.31
CA ARG A 34 10.53 -14.28 9.75
C ARG A 34 9.88 -15.16 8.68
N LEU A 35 8.59 -15.44 8.80
CA LEU A 35 7.85 -16.26 7.83
C LEU A 35 7.71 -15.52 6.50
N TYR A 36 7.40 -14.22 6.55
CA TYR A 36 7.32 -13.38 5.36
C TYR A 36 8.69 -13.12 4.73
N HIS A 37 9.76 -13.01 5.52
CA HIS A 37 11.13 -12.95 4.97
C HIS A 37 11.44 -14.17 4.10
N HIS A 38 11.10 -15.38 4.55
CA HIS A 38 11.31 -16.59 3.75
C HIS A 38 10.39 -16.64 2.53
N LEU A 39 9.13 -16.19 2.64
CA LEU A 39 8.23 -16.04 1.49
C LEU A 39 8.78 -15.04 0.46
N ALA A 40 9.43 -13.96 0.90
CA ALA A 40 10.10 -13.02 0.00
C ALA A 40 11.20 -13.71 -0.80
N ILE A 41 12.08 -14.48 -0.17
CA ILE A 41 13.13 -15.23 -0.87
C ILE A 41 12.52 -16.18 -1.93
N LEU A 42 11.41 -16.83 -1.59
CA LEU A 42 10.71 -17.78 -2.45
C LEU A 42 9.85 -17.13 -3.54
N ALA A 43 9.61 -15.82 -3.48
CA ALA A 43 8.84 -15.08 -4.48
C ALA A 43 9.63 -14.77 -5.77
N ARG A 44 10.93 -15.07 -5.82
CA ARG A 44 11.74 -14.91 -7.04
C ARG A 44 11.15 -15.71 -8.21
N PRO A 45 11.12 -15.16 -9.44
CA PRO A 45 11.70 -13.88 -9.85
C PRO A 45 10.75 -12.66 -9.72
N ASN A 46 9.57 -12.79 -9.10
CA ASN A 46 8.60 -11.70 -8.98
C ASN A 46 9.11 -10.60 -8.03
N ALA A 47 9.53 -9.46 -8.60
CA ALA A 47 10.14 -8.36 -7.84
C ALA A 47 9.12 -7.63 -6.95
N LEU A 48 7.89 -7.44 -7.43
CA LEU A 48 6.82 -6.78 -6.69
C LEU A 48 6.40 -7.61 -5.46
N GLN A 49 6.21 -8.92 -5.65
CA GLN A 49 5.86 -9.82 -4.56
C GLN A 49 7.01 -9.97 -3.54
N GLN A 50 8.27 -9.97 -4.00
CA GLN A 50 9.44 -9.90 -3.11
C GLN A 50 9.41 -8.65 -2.23
N LEU A 51 9.19 -7.47 -2.83
CA LEU A 51 9.10 -6.21 -2.11
C LEU A 51 7.98 -6.25 -1.07
N PHE A 52 6.78 -6.70 -1.45
CA PHE A 52 5.65 -6.88 -0.54
C PHE A 52 6.03 -7.73 0.68
N PHE A 53 6.58 -8.93 0.48
CA PHE A 53 6.89 -9.82 1.59
C PHE A 53 8.03 -9.32 2.48
N TYR A 54 9.07 -8.70 1.90
CA TYR A 54 10.12 -8.08 2.72
C TYR A 54 9.59 -6.88 3.52
N ALA A 55 8.76 -6.02 2.93
CA ALA A 55 8.13 -4.91 3.63
C ALA A 55 7.21 -5.42 4.76
N LYS A 56 6.36 -6.42 4.48
CA LYS A 56 5.51 -7.06 5.49
C LYS A 56 6.34 -7.67 6.61
N SER A 57 7.45 -8.35 6.30
CA SER A 57 8.37 -8.92 7.30
C SER A 57 8.89 -7.89 8.32
N LEU A 58 8.90 -6.61 7.97
CA LEU A 58 9.35 -5.51 8.81
C LEU A 58 8.19 -4.73 9.48
N CYS A 59 6.98 -4.81 8.92
CA CYS A 59 5.80 -4.08 9.40
C CYS A 59 4.74 -4.97 10.08
N VAL A 60 5.16 -6.12 10.62
CA VAL A 60 4.34 -6.94 11.53
C VAL A 60 4.80 -6.77 12.98
N PRO A 61 3.96 -7.07 13.99
CA PRO A 61 4.30 -6.85 15.40
C PRO A 61 5.61 -7.49 15.89
N VAL A 62 5.99 -8.65 15.35
CA VAL A 62 7.29 -9.29 15.62
C VAL A 62 8.14 -9.19 14.35
N PRO A 63 8.78 -8.04 14.07
CA PRO A 63 9.52 -7.82 12.84
C PRO A 63 10.78 -8.68 12.78
N PHE A 64 11.23 -9.01 11.57
CA PHE A 64 12.48 -9.76 11.37
C PHE A 64 13.57 -8.85 10.82
N GLY A 65 14.43 -8.34 11.71
CA GLY A 65 15.45 -7.33 11.38
C GLY A 65 16.39 -7.70 10.23
N SER A 66 16.78 -8.98 10.08
CA SER A 66 17.64 -9.44 8.97
C SER A 66 17.01 -9.26 7.58
N ALA A 67 15.70 -9.00 7.50
CA ALA A 67 15.06 -8.61 6.25
C ALA A 67 15.58 -7.26 5.72
N LYS A 68 16.07 -6.35 6.60
CA LYS A 68 16.67 -5.07 6.19
C LYS A 68 17.92 -5.25 5.32
N GLU A 69 18.73 -6.25 5.61
CA GLU A 69 19.89 -6.61 4.79
C GLU A 69 19.47 -7.43 3.56
N SER A 70 18.54 -8.37 3.74
CA SER A 70 18.13 -9.29 2.68
C SER A 70 17.40 -8.60 1.53
N ILE A 71 16.57 -7.58 1.82
CA ILE A 71 15.84 -6.81 0.81
C ILE A 71 16.81 -6.04 -0.12
N MET A 72 18.02 -5.72 0.32
CA MET A 72 19.04 -5.09 -0.53
C MET A 72 19.44 -5.99 -1.71
N THR A 73 19.30 -7.31 -1.59
CA THR A 73 19.54 -8.24 -2.72
C THR A 73 18.51 -8.08 -3.85
N LEU A 74 17.35 -7.47 -3.57
CA LEU A 74 16.37 -7.05 -4.57
C LEU A 74 16.74 -5.67 -5.14
N PHE A 75 17.09 -4.72 -4.25
CA PHE A 75 17.31 -3.32 -4.64
C PHE A 75 18.66 -3.05 -5.32
N ASP A 76 19.77 -3.56 -4.80
CA ASP A 76 21.10 -3.22 -5.31
C ASP A 76 21.26 -3.53 -6.81
N PRO A 77 20.77 -4.66 -7.36
CA PRO A 77 20.81 -4.88 -8.81
C PRO A 77 20.01 -3.86 -9.62
N ILE A 78 18.88 -3.39 -9.08
CA ILE A 78 17.99 -2.41 -9.74
C ILE A 78 18.55 -0.99 -9.66
N LEU A 79 19.19 -0.66 -8.54
CA LEU A 79 19.85 0.63 -8.35
C LEU A 79 21.17 0.73 -9.12
N ALA A 80 21.88 -0.39 -9.29
CA ALA A 80 23.15 -0.45 -10.02
C ALA A 80 22.97 -0.52 -11.54
N ALA A 81 21.87 -1.12 -12.03
CA ALA A 81 21.60 -1.18 -13.46
C ALA A 81 21.28 0.22 -14.01
N GLY A 82 22.03 0.64 -15.04
CA GLY A 82 21.55 1.71 -15.93
C GLY A 82 20.22 1.31 -16.57
N ASN A 83 19.42 2.30 -16.99
CA ASN A 83 17.95 2.25 -17.19
C ASN A 83 17.31 1.05 -17.93
N TYR A 84 18.01 0.04 -18.47
CA TYR A 84 17.40 -0.99 -19.33
C TYR A 84 18.00 -2.41 -19.26
N GLN A 85 18.65 -2.84 -18.18
CA GLN A 85 19.23 -4.21 -18.10
C GLN A 85 18.45 -5.24 -17.26
N HIS A 86 17.16 -5.03 -17.02
CA HIS A 86 16.28 -6.05 -16.43
C HIS A 86 15.33 -6.68 -17.47
N ASN A 87 15.87 -7.41 -18.44
CA ASN A 87 15.11 -8.05 -19.53
C ASN A 87 13.99 -9.01 -19.10
N ARG A 88 13.80 -9.25 -17.79
CA ARG A 88 12.80 -10.16 -17.22
C ARG A 88 11.68 -9.47 -16.43
N LEU A 89 11.78 -8.16 -16.18
CA LEU A 89 10.80 -7.41 -15.40
C LEU A 89 10.10 -6.36 -16.28
N SER A 90 8.83 -6.09 -16.00
CA SER A 90 8.12 -4.99 -16.64
C SER A 90 8.79 -3.65 -16.26
N PRO A 91 8.95 -2.68 -17.19
CA PRO A 91 9.56 -1.39 -16.86
C PRO A 91 8.90 -0.68 -15.68
N ILE A 92 7.59 -0.83 -15.53
CA ILE A 92 6.86 -0.23 -14.41
C ILE A 92 7.14 -0.90 -13.07
N ASP A 93 7.29 -2.23 -13.03
CA ASP A 93 7.67 -2.95 -11.81
C ASP A 93 9.09 -2.55 -11.40
N VAL A 94 9.98 -2.36 -12.38
CA VAL A 94 11.34 -1.85 -12.15
C VAL A 94 11.27 -0.45 -11.56
N ALA A 95 10.50 0.47 -12.16
CA ALA A 95 10.35 1.82 -11.64
C ALA A 95 9.79 1.83 -10.20
N PHE A 96 8.75 1.05 -9.94
CA PHE A 96 8.15 0.95 -8.59
C PHE A 96 9.14 0.40 -7.55
N VAL A 97 9.79 -0.72 -7.85
CA VAL A 97 10.77 -1.33 -6.93
C VAL A 97 12.01 -0.43 -6.78
N LYS A 98 12.41 0.30 -7.82
CA LYS A 98 13.50 1.29 -7.75
C LYS A 98 13.12 2.46 -6.85
N THR A 99 11.91 3.00 -6.95
CA THR A 99 11.40 4.03 -6.03
C THR A 99 11.49 3.57 -4.57
N HIS A 100 10.99 2.37 -4.27
CA HIS A 100 11.10 1.79 -2.93
C HIS A 100 12.56 1.54 -2.51
N GLY A 101 13.44 1.15 -3.44
CA GLY A 101 14.87 0.99 -3.18
C GLY A 101 15.57 2.30 -2.80
N ILE A 102 15.22 3.40 -3.46
CA ILE A 102 15.69 4.75 -3.13
C ILE A 102 15.20 5.15 -1.73
N LEU A 103 13.89 5.01 -1.47
CA LEU A 103 13.29 5.30 -0.15
C LEU A 103 13.92 4.48 0.98
N PHE A 104 14.16 3.19 0.75
CA PHE A 104 14.62 2.27 1.80
C PHE A 104 16.11 2.46 2.14
N SER A 105 16.93 2.66 1.10
CA SER A 105 18.39 2.72 1.22
C SER A 105 18.96 4.13 1.34
N HIS A 106 18.15 5.17 1.05
CA HIS A 106 18.56 6.57 0.97
C HIS A 106 19.70 6.81 -0.04
N LYS A 107 19.84 5.93 -1.04
CA LYS A 107 20.79 6.06 -2.16
C LYS A 107 20.09 6.69 -3.37
N GLN A 108 20.80 7.53 -4.12
CA GLN A 108 20.30 8.18 -5.35
C GLN A 108 19.02 9.02 -5.13
N LEU A 109 18.94 9.78 -4.03
CA LEU A 109 17.78 10.61 -3.69
C LEU A 109 17.45 11.64 -4.79
N GLU A 110 18.46 12.10 -5.53
CA GLU A 110 18.32 12.96 -6.70
C GLU A 110 17.46 12.34 -7.82
N ASN A 111 17.39 11.01 -7.88
CA ASN A 111 16.61 10.26 -8.86
C ASN A 111 15.20 9.92 -8.36
N PHE A 112 14.84 10.23 -7.11
CA PHE A 112 13.56 9.84 -6.53
C PHE A 112 12.37 10.35 -7.36
N ARG A 113 12.27 11.68 -7.55
CA ARG A 113 11.17 12.30 -8.30
C ARG A 113 11.09 11.84 -9.77
N PRO A 114 12.21 11.79 -10.54
CA PRO A 114 12.20 11.23 -11.89
C PRO A 114 11.64 9.79 -11.95
N VAL A 115 12.09 8.89 -11.07
CA VAL A 115 11.65 7.48 -11.08
C VAL A 115 10.19 7.34 -10.65
N VAL A 116 9.72 8.14 -9.68
CA VAL A 116 8.29 8.25 -9.34
C VAL A 116 7.48 8.68 -10.57
N GLY A 117 7.95 9.69 -11.32
CA GLY A 117 7.32 10.13 -12.56
C GLY A 117 7.23 9.05 -13.62
N GLU A 118 8.28 8.24 -13.80
CA GLU A 118 8.27 7.08 -14.71
C GLU A 118 7.22 6.03 -14.29
N PHE A 119 7.17 5.70 -12.99
CA PHE A 119 6.20 4.76 -12.44
C PHE A 119 4.76 5.26 -12.66
N LEU A 120 4.46 6.47 -12.21
CA LEU A 120 3.10 7.04 -12.27
C LEU A 120 2.64 7.28 -13.71
N GLY A 121 3.53 7.73 -14.60
CA GLY A 121 3.23 7.92 -16.02
C GLY A 121 2.89 6.62 -16.76
N GLY A 122 3.39 5.48 -16.27
CA GLY A 122 3.07 4.16 -16.82
C GLY A 122 1.87 3.47 -16.16
N LEU A 123 1.46 3.91 -14.96
CA LEU A 123 0.57 3.16 -14.08
C LEU A 123 -0.83 2.94 -14.67
N ASP A 124 -1.51 3.98 -15.17
CA ASP A 124 -2.86 3.83 -15.72
C ASP A 124 -2.93 2.85 -16.90
N ASN A 125 -1.94 2.93 -17.80
CA ASN A 125 -1.80 2.02 -18.94
C ASN A 125 -1.49 0.59 -18.47
N HIS A 126 -0.69 0.44 -17.42
CA HIS A 126 -0.35 -0.85 -16.87
C HIS A 126 -1.56 -1.55 -16.24
N ILE A 127 -2.36 -0.83 -15.43
CA ILE A 127 -3.63 -1.30 -14.88
C ILE A 127 -4.54 -1.81 -16.00
N SER A 128 -4.71 -0.98 -17.03
CA SER A 128 -5.55 -1.30 -18.19
C SER A 128 -5.09 -2.56 -18.94
N ARG A 129 -3.78 -2.81 -19.00
CA ARG A 129 -3.20 -3.97 -19.69
C ARG A 129 -3.24 -5.25 -18.86
N MET A 130 -3.04 -5.16 -17.54
CA MET A 130 -3.06 -6.34 -16.66
C MET A 130 -4.47 -6.83 -16.37
N THR A 131 -5.47 -5.95 -16.40
CA THR A 131 -6.88 -6.32 -16.15
C THR A 131 -7.04 -7.03 -14.79
N LYS A 132 -7.53 -8.26 -14.75
CA LYS A 132 -7.72 -9.03 -13.52
C LYS A 132 -6.42 -9.33 -12.78
N ASP A 133 -5.32 -9.52 -13.49
CA ASP A 133 -4.01 -9.78 -12.86
C ASP A 133 -3.53 -8.56 -12.05
N TRP A 134 -4.07 -7.36 -12.33
CA TRP A 134 -3.78 -6.17 -11.54
C TRP A 134 -4.34 -6.25 -10.12
N MET A 135 -5.38 -7.06 -9.87
CA MET A 135 -5.97 -7.16 -8.53
C MET A 135 -4.92 -7.56 -7.49
N GLU A 136 -4.08 -8.55 -7.84
CA GLU A 136 -2.98 -8.99 -6.99
C GLU A 136 -1.86 -7.95 -6.88
N ALA A 137 -1.37 -7.48 -8.03
CA ALA A 137 -0.32 -6.46 -8.05
C ALA A 137 -0.73 -5.19 -7.28
N GLY A 138 -1.99 -4.79 -7.39
CA GLY A 138 -2.57 -3.62 -6.77
C GLY A 138 -2.49 -3.69 -5.24
N TYR A 139 -2.95 -4.78 -4.62
CA TYR A 139 -2.84 -4.86 -3.15
C TYR A 139 -1.38 -5.00 -2.68
N TYR A 140 -0.47 -5.58 -3.47
CA TYR A 140 0.96 -5.56 -3.15
C TYR A 140 1.54 -4.13 -3.16
N ILE A 141 1.21 -3.33 -4.18
CA ILE A 141 1.61 -1.93 -4.28
C ILE A 141 1.03 -1.11 -3.12
N ALA A 142 -0.26 -1.27 -2.83
CA ALA A 142 -0.91 -0.56 -1.72
C ALA A 142 -0.23 -0.87 -0.37
N ILE A 143 0.01 -2.15 -0.08
CA ILE A 143 0.67 -2.56 1.17
C ILE A 143 2.11 -2.06 1.22
N ALA A 144 2.86 -2.13 0.12
CA ALA A 144 4.23 -1.61 0.07
C ALA A 144 4.27 -0.09 0.33
N ASN A 145 3.34 0.68 -0.26
CA ASN A 145 3.20 2.11 -0.01
C ASN A 145 2.86 2.40 1.46
N CYS A 146 1.91 1.67 2.06
CA CYS A 146 1.62 1.79 3.49
C CYS A 146 2.84 1.45 4.35
N CYS A 147 3.61 0.42 4.01
CA CYS A 147 4.84 0.09 4.72
C CYS A 147 5.92 1.19 4.59
N ALA A 148 6.03 1.83 3.43
CA ALA A 148 6.94 2.96 3.23
C ALA A 148 6.54 4.18 4.08
N LEU A 149 5.24 4.47 4.21
CA LEU A 149 4.72 5.51 5.12
C LEU A 149 5.07 5.23 6.59
N LEU A 150 5.26 3.96 6.96
CA LEU A 150 5.73 3.51 8.27
C LEU A 150 7.27 3.39 8.35
N SER A 151 8.00 3.95 7.38
CA SER A 151 9.46 3.80 7.25
C SER A 151 9.93 2.34 7.32
N TYR A 152 9.11 1.42 6.81
CA TYR A 152 9.32 -0.03 6.86
C TYR A 152 9.52 -0.56 8.29
N GLY A 153 8.74 -0.05 9.25
CA GLY A 153 8.79 -0.48 10.66
C GLY A 153 10.05 0.00 11.38
N LYS A 154 10.65 1.12 10.92
CA LYS A 154 11.73 1.80 11.65
C LYS A 154 11.10 2.86 12.57
N ASP A 155 11.53 2.85 13.82
CA ASP A 155 10.92 3.69 14.87
C ASP A 155 11.61 5.06 15.00
N ASP A 156 12.83 5.16 14.46
CA ASP A 156 13.82 6.16 14.84
C ASP A 156 13.54 7.60 14.41
N ASN A 157 12.35 7.93 13.85
CA ASN A 157 11.77 9.28 13.66
C ASN A 157 10.49 9.28 12.79
N ASN A 158 9.75 8.18 12.68
CA ASN A 158 8.53 8.14 11.86
C ASN A 158 7.28 8.51 12.68
N VAL A 159 6.58 9.57 12.26
CA VAL A 159 5.41 10.12 12.97
C VAL A 159 4.25 9.12 13.10
N ILE A 160 4.02 8.27 12.09
CA ILE A 160 2.96 7.26 12.14
C ILE A 160 3.38 6.07 13.01
N MET A 161 4.58 5.52 12.81
CA MET A 161 5.04 4.34 13.52
C MET A 161 5.11 4.60 15.04
N ARG A 162 5.58 5.79 15.44
CA ARG A 162 5.56 6.23 16.85
C ARG A 162 4.14 6.30 17.41
N ALA A 163 3.18 6.80 16.64
CA ALA A 163 1.78 6.86 17.06
C ALA A 163 1.18 5.45 17.25
N ILE A 164 1.51 4.50 16.37
CA ILE A 164 1.08 3.09 16.49
C ILE A 164 1.67 2.45 17.75
N GLN A 165 2.97 2.65 18.01
CA GLN A 165 3.63 2.06 19.18
C GLN A 165 3.20 2.69 20.51
N GLY A 166 2.94 4.01 20.51
CA GLY A 166 2.47 4.72 21.70
C GLY A 166 1.14 4.21 22.25
N GLN A 167 0.30 3.55 21.43
CA GLN A 167 -0.93 2.91 21.91
C GLN A 167 -0.68 1.74 22.87
N GLY A 168 0.50 1.12 22.85
CA GLY A 168 0.85 -0.02 23.73
C GLY A 168 1.22 0.39 25.16
N ASP A 169 1.67 1.62 25.36
CA ASP A 169 2.22 2.11 26.64
C ASP A 169 1.18 2.81 27.54
N GLU A 170 -0.02 3.13 27.04
CA GLU A 170 -1.08 3.80 27.82
C GLU A 170 -1.60 2.96 29.01
N THR A 171 -1.25 1.67 29.08
CA THR A 171 -1.54 0.82 30.24
C THR A 171 -0.57 0.96 31.42
N GLN A 172 0.56 1.69 31.30
CA GLN A 172 1.54 1.85 32.39
C GLN A 172 2.26 3.22 32.40
N ASP A 173 1.55 4.34 32.51
CA ASP A 173 1.95 5.52 33.32
C ASP A 173 1.06 6.72 32.98
N ALA A 174 -0.07 6.85 33.67
CA ALA A 174 -0.95 8.03 33.61
C ALA A 174 -0.36 9.24 34.39
N GLY A 175 0.96 9.44 34.33
CA GLY A 175 1.64 10.37 35.20
C GLY A 175 3.04 10.75 34.74
N MET A 176 3.18 11.23 33.48
CA MET A 176 4.15 12.23 33.00
C MET A 176 4.30 12.10 31.47
N ALA A 177 3.29 12.53 30.71
CA ALA A 177 3.43 12.72 29.26
C ALA A 177 3.14 14.18 28.88
N SER A 178 3.82 15.11 29.56
CA SER A 178 3.98 16.48 29.07
C SER A 178 5.26 16.53 28.23
N GLY A 179 5.12 16.32 26.91
CA GLY A 179 6.22 16.40 25.95
C GLY A 179 6.23 15.29 24.92
N VAL A 180 5.12 15.09 24.18
CA VAL A 180 5.25 14.49 22.85
C VAL A 180 5.49 15.68 21.93
N ASP A 181 6.78 15.95 21.70
CA ASP A 181 7.25 17.00 20.81
C ASP A 181 6.50 16.96 19.47
N ASP A 182 6.30 18.15 18.90
CA ASP A 182 5.88 18.39 17.53
C ASP A 182 6.97 17.84 16.60
N VAL A 183 6.98 16.51 16.41
CA VAL A 183 7.98 15.84 15.58
C VAL A 183 7.68 16.19 14.14
N GLU A 184 8.49 17.08 13.57
CA GLU A 184 8.40 17.40 12.15
C GLU A 184 8.58 16.12 11.32
N PRO A 185 7.76 15.91 10.29
CA PRO A 185 7.90 14.78 9.39
C PRO A 185 9.30 14.77 8.76
N SER A 186 9.94 13.60 8.73
CA SER A 186 11.22 13.48 8.04
C SER A 186 11.04 13.61 6.53
N ARG A 187 12.09 14.05 5.83
CA ARG A 187 12.09 14.08 4.37
C ARG A 187 11.77 12.72 3.74
N ASP A 188 12.23 11.62 4.37
CA ASP A 188 11.92 10.26 3.92
C ASP A 188 10.42 9.95 4.02
N PHE A 189 9.76 10.44 5.07
CA PHE A 189 8.31 10.34 5.21
C PHE A 189 7.60 11.16 4.14
N GLU A 190 8.02 12.40 3.91
CA GLU A 190 7.44 13.25 2.87
C GLU A 190 7.55 12.61 1.47
N ASP A 191 8.71 12.05 1.13
CA ASP A 191 8.93 11.34 -0.13
C ASP A 191 8.05 10.08 -0.23
N ALA A 192 7.91 9.29 0.84
CA ALA A 192 6.97 8.17 0.88
C ALA A 192 5.51 8.62 0.73
N LEU A 193 5.15 9.77 1.32
CA LEU A 193 3.82 10.37 1.25
C LEU A 193 3.49 10.82 -0.17
N ILE A 194 4.43 11.48 -0.84
CA ILE A 194 4.35 11.83 -2.26
C ILE A 194 4.02 10.59 -3.10
N LEU A 195 4.82 9.51 -2.96
CA LEU A 195 4.60 8.28 -3.71
C LEU A 195 3.19 7.73 -3.45
N ALA A 196 2.80 7.61 -2.18
CA ALA A 196 1.51 7.03 -1.81
C ALA A 196 0.33 7.85 -2.34
N MET A 197 0.33 9.18 -2.11
CA MET A 197 -0.77 10.06 -2.50
C MET A 197 -0.92 10.13 -4.02
N GLU A 198 0.18 10.31 -4.76
CA GLU A 198 0.14 10.38 -6.22
C GLU A 198 -0.27 9.02 -6.83
N THR A 199 0.11 7.89 -6.21
CA THR A 199 -0.38 6.57 -6.62
C THR A 199 -1.88 6.43 -6.38
N HIS A 200 -2.38 6.87 -5.21
CA HIS A 200 -3.83 6.88 -4.91
C HIS A 200 -4.59 7.71 -5.94
N GLU A 201 -4.08 8.87 -6.35
CA GLU A 201 -4.74 9.71 -7.37
C GLU A 201 -4.91 8.99 -8.71
N VAL A 202 -3.87 8.31 -9.20
CA VAL A 202 -3.97 7.54 -10.46
C VAL A 202 -5.00 6.42 -10.32
N VAL A 203 -4.97 5.68 -9.21
CA VAL A 203 -5.88 4.54 -9.02
C VAL A 203 -7.33 4.99 -8.80
N PHE A 204 -7.57 6.02 -8.00
CA PHE A 204 -8.94 6.49 -7.70
C PHE A 204 -9.62 7.19 -8.88
N LYS A 205 -8.85 7.71 -9.86
CA LYS A 205 -9.41 8.17 -11.14
C LYS A 205 -10.11 7.04 -11.91
N ARG A 206 -9.73 5.77 -11.69
CA ARG A 206 -10.35 4.59 -12.31
C ARG A 206 -11.57 4.08 -11.53
N ARG A 207 -12.49 4.99 -11.17
CA ARG A 207 -13.65 4.69 -10.30
C ARG A 207 -14.57 3.56 -10.78
N ASP A 208 -14.63 3.32 -12.09
CA ASP A 208 -15.50 2.30 -12.69
C ASP A 208 -14.77 0.97 -12.98
N ASP A 209 -13.48 0.86 -12.63
CA ASP A 209 -12.65 -0.32 -12.87
C ASP A 209 -12.63 -1.25 -11.64
N VAL A 210 -13.29 -2.39 -11.72
CA VAL A 210 -13.33 -3.35 -10.59
C VAL A 210 -11.96 -3.92 -10.21
N ASN A 211 -10.97 -3.85 -11.11
CA ASN A 211 -9.64 -4.41 -10.85
C ASN A 211 -8.85 -3.58 -9.83
N VAL A 212 -9.27 -2.35 -9.55
CA VAL A 212 -8.60 -1.49 -8.54
C VAL A 212 -9.18 -1.66 -7.12
N LEU A 213 -10.29 -2.38 -6.96
CA LEU A 213 -10.95 -2.53 -5.67
C LEU A 213 -10.06 -3.17 -4.57
N PRO A 214 -9.21 -4.18 -4.83
CA PRO A 214 -8.32 -4.70 -3.80
C PRO A 214 -7.32 -3.66 -3.30
N TYR A 215 -6.76 -2.83 -4.21
CA TYR A 215 -5.92 -1.70 -3.84
C TYR A 215 -6.69 -0.72 -2.97
N THR A 216 -7.89 -0.31 -3.40
CA THR A 216 -8.74 0.63 -2.66
C THR A 216 -9.09 0.09 -1.28
N HIS A 217 -9.40 -1.20 -1.15
CA HIS A 217 -9.70 -1.82 0.14
C HIS A 217 -8.52 -1.73 1.12
N VAL A 218 -7.29 -2.06 0.68
CA VAL A 218 -6.08 -1.90 1.51
C VAL A 218 -5.90 -0.47 1.98
N VAL A 219 -5.99 0.50 1.06
CA VAL A 219 -5.82 1.92 1.39
C VAL A 219 -6.89 2.38 2.39
N MET A 220 -8.14 1.99 2.18
CA MET A 220 -9.25 2.33 3.08
C MET A 220 -9.08 1.69 4.46
N ALA A 221 -8.59 0.45 4.55
CA ALA A 221 -8.29 -0.20 5.83
C ALA A 221 -7.18 0.54 6.58
N PHE A 222 -6.13 0.98 5.88
CA PHE A 222 -5.06 1.80 6.45
C PHE A 222 -5.57 3.17 6.95
N MET A 223 -6.34 3.89 6.13
CA MET A 223 -6.92 5.17 6.52
C MET A 223 -7.89 5.05 7.70
N PHE A 224 -8.69 3.99 7.73
CA PHE A 224 -9.59 3.70 8.87
C PHE A 224 -8.81 3.43 10.17
N HIS A 225 -7.63 2.83 10.09
CA HIS A 225 -6.74 2.72 11.24
C HIS A 225 -6.20 4.09 11.67
N LEU A 226 -5.70 4.90 10.72
CA LEU A 226 -5.11 6.22 11.01
C LEU A 226 -6.08 7.23 11.62
N ILE A 227 -7.38 7.15 11.34
CA ILE A 227 -8.40 8.04 11.95
C ILE A 227 -8.38 7.98 13.48
N ARG A 228 -8.01 6.82 14.03
CA ARG A 228 -7.88 6.55 15.47
C ARG A 228 -6.55 7.06 16.06
N LEU A 229 -5.67 7.62 15.24
CA LEU A 229 -4.35 8.12 15.59
C LEU A 229 -4.23 9.60 15.20
N PRO A 230 -4.73 10.55 16.00
CA PRO A 230 -4.75 11.98 15.65
C PRO A 230 -3.38 12.53 15.23
N ASN A 231 -2.32 12.13 15.94
CA ASN A 231 -0.94 12.57 15.67
C ASN A 231 -0.41 12.06 14.33
N ALA A 232 -0.86 10.89 13.86
CA ALA A 232 -0.50 10.39 12.53
C ALA A 232 -1.39 10.98 11.43
N TRP A 233 -2.68 11.14 11.74
CA TRP A 233 -3.72 11.61 10.83
C TRP A 233 -3.41 13.00 10.25
N GLN A 234 -2.98 13.94 11.09
CA GLN A 234 -2.72 15.34 10.71
C GLN A 234 -1.68 15.49 9.58
N HIS A 235 -0.74 14.54 9.47
CA HIS A 235 0.32 14.59 8.46
C HIS A 235 -0.13 14.08 7.09
N ILE A 236 -1.33 13.49 6.99
CA ILE A 236 -1.82 12.82 5.77
C ILE A 236 -3.13 13.44 5.29
N GLU A 237 -3.99 13.88 6.21
CA GLU A 237 -5.38 14.20 5.92
C GLU A 237 -5.59 15.26 4.82
N HIS A 238 -4.74 16.28 4.75
CA HIS A 238 -4.86 17.34 3.74
C HIS A 238 -4.29 16.95 2.37
N LEU A 239 -3.44 15.93 2.32
CA LEU A 239 -2.79 15.48 1.09
C LEU A 239 -3.60 14.36 0.43
N PHE A 240 -4.30 13.55 1.22
CA PHE A 240 -5.10 12.43 0.74
C PHE A 240 -6.18 12.88 -0.28
N PRO A 241 -6.36 12.15 -1.41
CA PRO A 241 -7.26 12.54 -2.48
C PRO A 241 -8.74 12.23 -2.17
N TRP A 242 -9.30 12.90 -1.16
CA TRP A 242 -10.67 12.69 -0.66
C TRP A 242 -11.74 12.84 -1.73
N GLU A 243 -11.62 13.82 -2.63
CA GLU A 243 -12.59 14.04 -3.71
C GLU A 243 -12.65 12.87 -4.68
N LEU A 244 -11.48 12.37 -5.12
CA LEU A 244 -11.41 11.21 -6.01
C LEU A 244 -11.97 9.96 -5.32
N LEU A 245 -11.67 9.78 -4.03
CA LEU A 245 -12.24 8.70 -3.25
C LEU A 245 -13.78 8.83 -3.14
N SER A 246 -14.30 10.02 -2.84
CA SER A 246 -15.75 10.26 -2.78
C SER A 246 -16.45 9.94 -4.11
N LEU A 247 -15.87 10.37 -5.23
CA LEU A 247 -16.38 10.04 -6.57
C LEU A 247 -16.35 8.52 -6.83
N MET A 248 -15.29 7.83 -6.41
CA MET A 248 -15.21 6.37 -6.50
C MET A 248 -16.28 5.69 -5.66
N LEU A 249 -16.44 6.09 -4.40
CA LEU A 249 -17.46 5.54 -3.51
C LEU A 249 -18.88 5.75 -4.08
N ASN A 250 -19.15 6.91 -4.67
CA ASN A 250 -20.43 7.19 -5.31
C ASN A 250 -20.67 6.31 -6.55
N SER A 251 -19.67 6.05 -7.39
CA SER A 251 -19.78 5.07 -8.49
C SER A 251 -20.08 3.66 -7.97
N LEU A 252 -19.48 3.26 -6.83
CA LEU A 252 -19.82 1.97 -6.20
C LEU A 252 -21.27 1.94 -5.69
N LEU A 253 -21.79 3.04 -5.12
CA LEU A 253 -23.18 3.15 -4.67
C LEU A 253 -24.19 3.03 -5.82
N GLU A 254 -23.84 3.45 -7.05
CA GLU A 254 -24.71 3.28 -8.23
C GLU A 254 -24.98 1.80 -8.54
N THR A 255 -24.09 0.90 -8.11
CA THR A 255 -24.17 -0.54 -8.40
C THR A 255 -24.34 -1.41 -7.15
N TYR A 256 -24.60 -0.79 -5.99
CA TYR A 256 -24.80 -1.47 -4.72
C TYR A 256 -26.06 -0.94 -4.03
N ASP A 257 -26.99 -1.84 -3.70
CA ASP A 257 -28.36 -1.50 -3.29
C ASP A 257 -28.71 -1.87 -1.83
N THR A 258 -27.80 -2.54 -1.11
CA THR A 258 -28.08 -3.07 0.23
C THR A 258 -27.53 -2.17 1.35
N TYR A 259 -28.00 -0.92 1.41
CA TYR A 259 -27.42 0.13 2.28
C TYR A 259 -27.41 -0.20 3.78
N ASP A 260 -28.36 -0.98 4.29
CA ASP A 260 -28.38 -1.37 5.71
C ASP A 260 -27.10 -2.10 6.14
N ARG A 261 -26.47 -2.86 5.22
CA ARG A 261 -25.19 -3.54 5.48
C ARG A 261 -24.02 -2.55 5.58
N ILE A 262 -24.06 -1.46 4.82
CA ILE A 262 -23.07 -0.38 4.89
C ILE A 262 -23.21 0.39 6.21
N TYR A 263 -24.45 0.55 6.72
CA TYR A 263 -24.73 1.29 7.95
C TYR A 263 -24.49 0.48 9.23
N SER A 264 -24.25 -0.82 9.11
CA SER A 264 -23.98 -1.68 10.26
C SER A 264 -22.67 -1.31 10.95
N ASP A 265 -22.64 -1.42 12.28
CA ASP A 265 -21.38 -1.32 13.04
C ASP A 265 -20.53 -2.59 12.92
N GLU A 266 -21.13 -3.70 12.48
CA GLU A 266 -20.47 -5.00 12.33
C GLU A 266 -19.64 -5.06 11.04
N PHE A 267 -18.56 -5.85 11.08
CA PHE A 267 -17.71 -6.08 9.92
C PHE A 267 -18.49 -6.77 8.78
N PRO A 268 -18.45 -6.23 7.55
CA PRO A 268 -19.17 -6.82 6.42
C PRO A 268 -18.59 -8.18 6.02
N ARG A 269 -19.43 -9.21 6.18
CA ARG A 269 -19.12 -10.58 5.79
C ARG A 269 -20.33 -11.29 5.19
N GLU A 270 -20.04 -12.24 4.31
CA GLU A 270 -21.05 -13.18 3.81
C GLU A 270 -21.50 -14.14 4.93
N SER A 271 -22.68 -14.74 4.78
CA SER A 271 -23.22 -15.73 5.73
C SER A 271 -22.52 -17.11 5.66
N ASN A 272 -21.36 -17.18 5.00
CA ASN A 272 -20.56 -18.39 4.90
C ASN A 272 -20.01 -18.76 6.29
N ASP A 273 -20.20 -20.02 6.68
CA ASP A 273 -19.63 -20.62 7.87
C ASP A 273 -18.91 -21.93 7.50
N PRO A 274 -17.57 -21.96 7.53
CA PRO A 274 -16.65 -20.90 7.97
C PRO A 274 -16.51 -19.75 6.93
N PRO A 275 -16.05 -18.54 7.36
CA PRO A 275 -15.91 -17.38 6.48
C PRO A 275 -14.94 -17.61 5.31
N ARG A 276 -15.11 -16.79 4.26
CA ARG A 276 -14.27 -16.77 3.07
C ARG A 276 -13.63 -15.38 2.87
N PRO A 277 -12.41 -15.16 3.40
CA PRO A 277 -11.66 -13.93 3.15
C PRO A 277 -11.30 -13.79 1.66
N VAL A 278 -11.20 -12.54 1.22
CA VAL A 278 -10.67 -12.18 -0.11
C VAL A 278 -9.12 -12.24 -0.09
N PRO A 279 -8.45 -12.38 -1.25
CA PRO A 279 -6.98 -12.49 -1.31
C PRO A 279 -6.23 -11.41 -0.51
N GLU A 280 -6.65 -10.15 -0.61
CA GLU A 280 -6.01 -9.04 0.11
C GLU A 280 -6.21 -9.09 1.63
N ASP A 281 -7.24 -9.78 2.15
CA ASP A 281 -7.39 -9.98 3.60
C ASP A 281 -6.24 -10.81 4.16
N PHE A 282 -5.85 -11.89 3.46
CA PHE A 282 -4.69 -12.70 3.81
C PHE A 282 -3.38 -11.90 3.68
N ALA A 283 -3.29 -11.04 2.66
CA ALA A 283 -2.14 -10.15 2.48
C ALA A 283 -2.02 -9.14 3.62
N LEU A 284 -3.13 -8.58 4.09
CA LEU A 284 -3.20 -7.63 5.20
C LEU A 284 -2.94 -8.28 6.57
N GLN A 285 -3.40 -9.52 6.77
CA GLN A 285 -3.36 -10.21 8.06
C GLN A 285 -2.00 -10.08 8.77
N GLY A 286 -2.01 -9.57 9.99
CA GLY A 286 -0.82 -9.44 10.84
C GLY A 286 0.02 -8.18 10.63
N LEU A 287 -0.30 -7.30 9.68
CA LEU A 287 0.31 -5.97 9.61
C LEU A 287 -0.11 -5.12 10.82
N VAL A 288 0.80 -4.27 11.31
CA VAL A 288 0.57 -3.45 12.53
C VAL A 288 -0.63 -2.49 12.41
N PHE A 289 -1.00 -2.10 11.18
CA PHE A 289 -2.09 -1.16 10.92
C PHE A 289 -3.45 -1.83 10.63
N VAL A 290 -3.55 -3.15 10.72
CA VAL A 290 -4.85 -3.85 10.65
C VAL A 290 -5.23 -4.48 11.99
N ASP A 291 -4.59 -4.02 13.06
CA ASP A 291 -4.97 -4.43 14.40
C ASP A 291 -6.42 -4.03 14.71
N HIS A 292 -7.16 -4.98 15.27
CA HIS A 292 -8.61 -4.90 15.50
C HIS A 292 -9.49 -4.63 14.27
N TYR A 293 -8.97 -4.80 13.04
CA TYR A 293 -9.77 -4.59 11.83
C TYR A 293 -10.65 -5.81 11.50
N PHE A 294 -10.07 -7.01 11.55
CA PHE A 294 -10.77 -8.25 11.22
C PHE A 294 -11.44 -8.88 12.46
N PRO A 295 -12.62 -9.50 12.32
CA PRO A 295 -13.19 -10.37 13.35
C PRO A 295 -12.21 -11.50 13.73
N SER A 296 -12.24 -11.95 14.98
CA SER A 296 -11.30 -12.97 15.49
C SER A 296 -11.44 -14.34 14.80
N ASP A 297 -12.62 -14.65 14.26
CA ASP A 297 -12.90 -15.88 13.52
C ASP A 297 -12.70 -15.74 12.00
N TRP A 298 -12.32 -14.56 11.50
CA TRP A 298 -12.30 -14.26 10.06
C TRP A 298 -11.40 -15.21 9.26
N PHE A 299 -10.28 -15.63 9.86
CA PHE A 299 -9.30 -16.54 9.25
C PHE A 299 -9.38 -17.96 9.81
N ALA A 300 -10.49 -18.35 10.44
CA ALA A 300 -10.66 -19.67 11.08
C ALA A 300 -10.88 -20.82 10.08
N ASN A 301 -11.17 -20.52 8.81
CA ASN A 301 -11.42 -21.52 7.77
C ASN A 301 -10.13 -22.26 7.36
N ASP A 302 -9.91 -23.44 7.93
CA ASP A 302 -8.75 -24.29 7.66
C ASP A 302 -8.86 -25.11 6.36
N LYS A 303 -10.00 -25.04 5.66
CA LYS A 303 -10.26 -25.76 4.41
C LYS A 303 -9.75 -25.02 3.18
N ILE A 304 -9.52 -23.71 3.28
CA ILE A 304 -8.97 -22.90 2.19
C ILE A 304 -7.51 -23.29 2.03
N ASP A 305 -7.18 -23.96 0.93
CA ASP A 305 -5.80 -24.30 0.62
C ASP A 305 -5.00 -23.10 0.10
N TYR A 306 -3.71 -23.30 -0.16
CA TYR A 306 -2.82 -22.20 -0.57
C TYR A 306 -3.25 -21.56 -1.90
N ASP A 307 -3.57 -22.37 -2.91
CA ASP A 307 -3.92 -21.88 -4.24
C ASP A 307 -5.29 -21.19 -4.22
N GLU A 308 -6.22 -21.71 -3.41
CA GLU A 308 -7.55 -21.14 -3.25
C GLU A 308 -7.51 -19.73 -2.63
N LYS A 309 -6.54 -19.38 -1.79
CA LYS A 309 -6.44 -18.02 -1.21
C LYS A 309 -6.30 -16.92 -2.24
N TYR A 310 -5.56 -17.18 -3.31
CA TYR A 310 -5.28 -16.22 -4.37
C TYR A 310 -6.25 -16.38 -5.55
N PHE A 311 -7.17 -17.35 -5.47
CA PHE A 311 -8.18 -17.57 -6.50
C PHE A 311 -9.31 -16.54 -6.40
N GLU A 312 -9.43 -15.74 -7.46
CA GLU A 312 -10.43 -14.68 -7.58
C GLU A 312 -11.78 -15.22 -8.04
N MET A 313 -12.82 -15.10 -7.19
CA MET A 313 -14.19 -15.52 -7.50
C MET A 313 -15.06 -14.33 -7.87
N ALA A 314 -16.04 -14.52 -8.77
CA ALA A 314 -16.94 -13.44 -9.19
C ALA A 314 -17.72 -12.77 -8.04
N SER A 315 -18.03 -13.52 -6.97
CA SER A 315 -18.71 -12.98 -5.78
C SER A 315 -17.84 -12.02 -4.97
N MET A 316 -16.51 -12.17 -5.00
CA MET A 316 -15.58 -11.36 -4.21
C MET A 316 -15.63 -9.88 -4.60
N THR A 317 -15.97 -9.55 -5.84
CA THR A 317 -16.20 -8.16 -6.27
C THR A 317 -17.28 -7.47 -5.42
N ASN A 318 -18.40 -8.14 -5.16
CA ASN A 318 -19.48 -7.55 -4.35
C ASN A 318 -19.08 -7.44 -2.88
N VAL A 319 -18.33 -8.43 -2.35
CA VAL A 319 -17.75 -8.37 -1.00
C VAL A 319 -16.84 -7.14 -0.86
N ARG A 320 -15.99 -6.87 -1.84
CA ARG A 320 -15.12 -5.67 -1.85
C ARG A 320 -15.91 -4.38 -1.91
N LYS A 321 -16.89 -4.28 -2.81
CA LYS A 321 -17.76 -3.09 -2.90
C LYS A 321 -18.40 -2.77 -1.57
N GLU A 322 -19.02 -3.76 -0.94
CA GLU A 322 -19.65 -3.61 0.37
C GLU A 322 -18.65 -3.16 1.43
N ARG A 323 -17.47 -3.79 1.51
CA ARG A 323 -16.45 -3.47 2.51
C ARG A 323 -15.85 -2.08 2.33
N ILE A 324 -15.60 -1.66 1.08
CA ILE A 324 -15.10 -0.33 0.75
C ILE A 324 -16.14 0.74 1.10
N LEU A 325 -17.41 0.51 0.75
CA LEU A 325 -18.51 1.42 1.09
C LEU A 325 -18.73 1.51 2.59
N TRP A 326 -18.69 0.38 3.30
CA TRP A 326 -18.75 0.33 4.75
C TRP A 326 -17.59 1.11 5.39
N LEU A 327 -16.35 0.88 4.95
CA LEU A 327 -15.19 1.66 5.41
C LEU A 327 -15.39 3.16 5.16
N GLY A 328 -15.83 3.55 3.97
CA GLY A 328 -16.14 4.94 3.63
C GLY A 328 -17.17 5.54 4.58
N TYR A 329 -18.23 4.79 4.90
CA TYR A 329 -19.26 5.22 5.85
C TYR A 329 -18.71 5.35 7.29
N ARG A 330 -17.90 4.39 7.76
CA ARG A 330 -17.25 4.46 9.08
C ARG A 330 -16.28 5.64 9.18
N ILE A 331 -15.55 5.94 8.11
CA ILE A 331 -14.70 7.15 8.02
C ILE A 331 -15.56 8.40 8.12
N ALA A 332 -16.66 8.50 7.36
CA ALA A 332 -17.53 9.67 7.41
C ALA A 332 -18.17 9.90 8.78
N GLN A 333 -18.56 8.82 9.48
CA GLN A 333 -19.08 8.89 10.85
C GLN A 333 -18.07 9.43 11.87
N SER A 334 -16.76 9.33 11.60
CA SER A 334 -15.73 9.89 12.48
C SER A 334 -15.64 11.42 12.43
N GLY A 335 -16.36 12.07 11.50
CA GLY A 335 -16.31 13.52 11.31
C GLY A 335 -15.03 14.00 10.63
N LYS A 336 -14.33 13.11 9.89
CA LYS A 336 -13.06 13.40 9.22
C LYS A 336 -13.07 12.90 7.77
N GLY A 337 -12.37 13.59 6.88
CA GLY A 337 -12.20 13.23 5.46
C GLY A 337 -13.49 13.32 4.64
N LEU A 338 -14.41 12.37 4.87
CA LEU A 338 -15.64 12.18 4.10
C LEU A 338 -16.89 12.67 4.86
N THR A 339 -17.91 13.07 4.11
CA THR A 339 -19.28 13.24 4.60
C THR A 339 -20.19 12.20 3.95
N TYR A 340 -21.35 11.94 4.54
CA TYR A 340 -22.33 11.01 3.98
C TYR A 340 -23.77 11.49 4.22
N ASP A 341 -24.56 11.61 3.16
CA ASP A 341 -25.99 11.89 3.23
C ASP A 341 -26.80 10.58 3.20
N LYS A 342 -27.59 10.32 4.25
CA LYS A 342 -28.51 9.17 4.31
C LYS A 342 -29.82 9.40 3.58
N GLY A 343 -30.25 10.66 3.42
CA GLY A 343 -31.50 11.00 2.73
C GLY A 343 -31.37 10.76 1.23
N THR A 344 -30.24 11.16 0.66
CA THR A 344 -29.82 10.81 -0.70
C THR A 344 -28.48 10.09 -0.61
N PRO A 345 -28.45 8.73 -0.50
CA PRO A 345 -27.24 7.94 -0.30
C PRO A 345 -26.08 8.38 -1.19
N SER A 346 -25.18 9.18 -0.62
CA SER A 346 -24.07 9.78 -1.35
C SER A 346 -22.96 10.20 -0.39
N PHE A 347 -21.73 10.04 -0.86
CA PHE A 347 -20.53 10.53 -0.20
C PHE A 347 -20.21 11.95 -0.67
N GLY A 348 -19.73 12.75 0.26
CA GLY A 348 -19.12 14.05 0.02
C GLY A 348 -17.78 14.14 0.74
N VAL A 349 -17.22 15.33 0.76
CA VAL A 349 -15.95 15.65 1.44
C VAL A 349 -16.20 16.81 2.39
N PHE A 350 -15.47 16.89 3.49
CA PHE A 350 -15.55 18.08 4.35
C PHE A 350 -14.89 19.30 3.66
N PRO A 351 -15.41 20.54 3.84
CA PRO A 351 -14.93 21.71 3.12
C PRO A 351 -13.43 21.98 3.20
N GLN A 352 -12.77 21.64 4.32
CA GLN A 352 -11.33 21.83 4.48
C GLN A 352 -10.45 20.89 3.63
N TYR A 353 -11.04 19.88 3.00
CA TYR A 353 -10.34 18.97 2.08
C TYR A 353 -10.82 19.10 0.64
N GLU A 354 -11.75 20.00 0.36
CA GLU A 354 -12.12 20.36 -1.01
C GLU A 354 -10.90 21.04 -1.65
N LYS A 355 -10.39 20.45 -2.73
CA LYS A 355 -9.30 21.02 -3.53
C LYS A 355 -9.97 21.64 -4.75
N GLU A 356 -9.64 22.88 -5.09
CA GLU A 356 -10.13 23.47 -6.35
C GLU A 356 -9.73 22.56 -7.53
N MET A 357 -10.72 21.95 -8.19
CA MET A 357 -10.52 20.97 -9.28
C MET A 357 -9.63 21.49 -10.43
N ASP A 358 -9.42 22.81 -10.53
CA ASP A 358 -8.55 23.47 -11.50
C ASP A 358 -7.04 23.29 -11.23
N ILE A 359 -6.63 22.92 -10.01
CA ILE A 359 -5.21 22.74 -9.66
C ILE A 359 -4.69 21.34 -10.03
N ILE A 360 -5.57 20.32 -10.02
CA ILE A 360 -5.22 18.93 -10.36
C ILE A 360 -4.83 18.79 -11.85
N SER A 361 -5.40 19.64 -12.72
CA SER A 361 -5.05 19.68 -14.15
C SER A 361 -3.79 20.49 -14.47
N ARG A 362 -3.45 21.49 -13.64
CA ARG A 362 -2.30 22.39 -13.89
C ARG A 362 -1.00 21.90 -13.27
N ASN A 363 -1.03 21.25 -12.10
CA ASN A 363 0.21 20.79 -11.44
C ASN A 363 0.88 19.58 -12.11
N THR A 364 0.21 18.91 -13.05
CA THR A 364 0.84 17.88 -13.91
C THR A 364 1.60 18.47 -15.11
N HIS A 365 1.42 19.77 -15.42
CA HIS A 365 2.03 20.41 -16.59
C HIS A 365 3.00 21.57 -16.27
N SER A 366 3.03 22.08 -15.04
CA SER A 366 3.84 23.27 -14.69
C SER A 366 5.30 22.99 -14.25
N ILE A 367 5.76 21.74 -14.20
CA ILE A 367 7.16 21.42 -13.84
C ILE A 367 8.04 21.18 -15.09
N ASN A 368 7.48 21.28 -16.30
CA ASN A 368 8.28 21.27 -17.52
C ASN A 368 8.40 22.68 -18.11
N THR A 369 9.66 23.07 -18.33
CA THR A 369 10.16 24.23 -19.07
C THR A 369 10.13 25.59 -18.38
N SER A 370 11.16 25.86 -17.56
CA SER A 370 12.03 27.04 -17.70
C SER A 370 13.02 27.09 -16.54
N ASP A 371 14.30 26.79 -16.79
CA ASP A 371 15.47 27.44 -16.18
C ASP A 371 16.77 26.68 -16.53
N VAL A 372 17.09 26.59 -17.83
CA VAL A 372 18.48 26.44 -18.29
C VAL A 372 18.60 27.20 -19.62
N ALA A 373 18.51 28.53 -19.56
CA ALA A 373 18.89 29.39 -20.68
C ALA A 373 19.25 30.78 -20.15
N GLY A 374 20.43 30.90 -19.55
CA GLY A 374 20.95 32.16 -19.05
C GLY A 374 22.36 32.01 -18.52
N ASP A 375 23.32 31.88 -19.45
CA ASP A 375 24.64 32.54 -19.41
C ASP A 375 25.62 31.82 -20.34
N ALA A 376 25.61 32.22 -21.60
CA ALA A 376 26.76 32.04 -22.49
C ALA A 376 27.34 33.43 -22.77
N MET A 377 28.27 33.87 -21.91
CA MET A 377 29.15 35.00 -22.20
C MET A 377 30.39 34.50 -22.96
N ASN A 378 30.51 35.00 -24.19
CA ASN A 378 31.74 35.42 -24.89
C ASN A 378 33.08 34.86 -24.39
N ILE A 379 33.76 34.06 -25.21
CA ILE A 379 35.22 34.17 -25.43
C ILE A 379 35.57 33.81 -26.90
N ASP A 380 35.99 34.87 -27.60
CA ASP A 380 36.99 35.03 -28.68
C ASP A 380 36.85 34.44 -30.10
N GLU A 381 36.85 35.40 -31.05
CA GLU A 381 37.18 35.28 -32.48
C GLU A 381 38.69 35.06 -32.71
N TYR A 382 39.02 33.98 -33.43
CA TYR A 382 40.01 33.75 -34.50
C TYR A 382 41.43 34.38 -34.52
N PRO A 383 42.39 33.80 -35.29
CA PRO A 383 42.43 32.48 -35.96
C PRO A 383 43.52 31.53 -35.45
#